data_AF-A0A1Q6KD16-F1
#
_entry.id   AF-A0A1Q6KD16-F1
#
_cell.length_a   1.000
_cell.length_b   1.000
_cell.length_c   1.000
_cell.angle_alpha   90.00
_cell.angle_beta   90.00
_cell.angle_gamma   90.00
#
_symmetry.space_group_name_H-M   'P 1'
#
loop_
_entity.id
_entity.type
_entity.pdbx_description
1 polymer ?
#
loop_
_entity_poly.entity_id
_entity_poly.type
_entity_poly.pdbx_seq_one_letter_code
_entity_poly.pdbx_strand_id
1 'polypeptide(L)'
;MLKTSKKIKDIYEEIQKKIFNVVPEKWDELYLYASIIDRLGEVQTGEMYFYFMPKGFLRRKFINVYEVPDRYGIEEEEYMKAVKSLYNSIKMLREEVSKQNKKKWSNITISIKNSRFKVEYNYDKLLGYQEEYYDHHIFWRKKY
;
A
#
# COMPACT_ATOMS: atom_id res chain seq x y z
N MET A 1 -13.16 -14.35 -12.23
CA MET A 1 -11.74 -14.14 -11.86
C MET A 1 -11.15 -13.08 -12.77
N LEU A 2 -10.45 -12.07 -12.23
CA LEU A 2 -9.68 -11.12 -13.05
C LEU A 2 -8.60 -11.89 -13.83
N LYS A 3 -8.55 -11.73 -15.15
CA LYS A 3 -7.49 -12.33 -15.97
C LYS A 3 -6.25 -11.44 -15.84
N THR A 4 -5.26 -11.87 -15.06
CA THR A 4 -4.02 -11.12 -14.89
C THR A 4 -3.29 -10.98 -16.24
N SER A 5 -3.32 -9.78 -16.82
CA SER A 5 -2.58 -9.48 -18.05
C SER A 5 -1.09 -9.40 -17.77
N LYS A 6 -0.25 -9.52 -18.81
CA LYS A 6 1.21 -9.29 -18.68
C LYS A 6 1.51 -7.96 -17.99
N LYS A 7 0.84 -6.89 -18.44
CA LYS A 7 0.98 -5.55 -17.86
C LYS A 7 0.64 -5.49 -16.36
N ILE A 8 -0.41 -6.18 -15.91
CA ILE A 8 -0.74 -6.23 -14.47
C ILE A 8 0.34 -7.01 -13.70
N LYS A 9 0.89 -8.09 -14.27
CA LYS A 9 2.02 -8.82 -13.66
C LYS A 9 3.25 -7.94 -13.51
N ASP A 10 3.62 -7.22 -14.58
CA ASP A 10 4.76 -6.30 -14.57
C ASP A 10 4.57 -5.22 -13.49
N ILE A 11 3.35 -4.68 -13.34
CA ILE A 11 3.05 -3.69 -12.28
C ILE A 11 3.16 -4.32 -10.88
N TYR A 12 2.70 -5.55 -10.68
CA TYR A 12 2.87 -6.23 -9.39
C TYR A 12 4.34 -6.45 -9.03
N GLU A 13 5.16 -6.87 -10.00
CA GLU A 13 6.60 -7.04 -9.80
C GLU A 13 7.28 -5.72 -9.43
N GLU A 14 6.91 -4.63 -10.11
CA GLU A 14 7.41 -3.29 -9.80
C GLU A 14 6.97 -2.80 -8.42
N ILE A 15 5.71 -3.04 -8.02
CA ILE A 15 5.22 -2.74 -6.66
C ILE A 15 6.03 -3.53 -5.64
N GLN A 16 6.22 -4.83 -5.87
CA GLN A 16 6.99 -5.68 -4.97
C GLN A 16 8.43 -5.20 -4.82
N LYS A 17 9.14 -4.91 -5.92
CA LYS A 17 10.51 -4.35 -5.90
C LYS A 17 10.56 -3.04 -5.11
N LYS A 18 9.63 -2.12 -5.37
CA LYS A 18 9.57 -0.84 -4.65
C LYS A 18 9.30 -1.01 -3.17
N ILE A 19 8.46 -1.96 -2.76
CA ILE A 19 8.26 -2.33 -1.35
C ILE A 19 9.59 -2.79 -0.73
N PHE A 20 10.34 -3.67 -1.39
CA PHE A 20 11.65 -4.11 -0.90
C PHE A 20 12.66 -2.96 -0.80
N ASN A 21 12.58 -1.96 -1.68
CA ASN A 21 13.48 -0.81 -1.64
C ASN A 21 13.16 0.18 -0.51
N VAL A 22 11.88 0.36 -0.14
CA VAL A 22 11.47 1.31 0.92
C VAL A 22 11.53 0.71 2.33
N VAL A 23 11.83 -0.58 2.48
CA VAL A 23 12.04 -1.21 3.78
C VAL A 23 13.54 -1.46 3.98
N PRO A 24 14.21 -0.77 4.91
CA PRO A 24 15.67 -0.73 4.98
C PRO A 24 16.32 -1.96 5.62
N GLU A 25 15.54 -2.95 6.03
CA GLU A 25 16.06 -4.17 6.64
C GLU A 25 15.27 -5.42 6.26
N LYS A 26 15.72 -6.59 6.72
CA LYS A 26 14.97 -7.85 6.54
C LYS A 26 13.73 -7.84 7.46
N TRP A 27 12.62 -8.33 6.96
CA TRP A 27 11.35 -8.38 7.69
C TRP A 27 10.63 -9.72 7.47
N ASP A 28 9.76 -10.08 8.42
CA ASP A 28 9.02 -11.36 8.40
C ASP A 28 7.64 -11.21 7.73
N GLU A 29 6.98 -10.09 7.97
CA GLU A 29 5.69 -9.76 7.35
C GLU A 29 5.52 -8.26 7.12
N LEU A 30 4.75 -7.91 6.08
CA LEU A 30 4.42 -6.55 5.69
C LEU A 30 2.96 -6.46 5.28
N TYR A 31 2.29 -5.41 5.73
CA TYR A 31 0.92 -5.07 5.38
C TYR A 31 0.88 -3.63 4.90
N LEU A 32 0.46 -3.44 3.65
CA LEU A 32 0.32 -2.13 3.01
C LEU A 32 -1.15 -1.88 2.73
N TYR A 33 -1.60 -0.69 3.09
CA TYR A 33 -2.87 -0.12 2.70
C TYR A 33 -2.66 1.03 1.72
N ALA A 34 -3.52 1.13 0.71
CA ALA A 34 -3.65 2.34 -0.07
C ALA A 34 -5.10 2.61 -0.45
N SER A 35 -5.52 3.87 -0.37
CA SER A 35 -6.81 4.36 -0.85
C SER A 35 -6.61 5.33 -2.02
N ILE A 36 -7.51 5.30 -2.99
CA ILE A 36 -7.54 6.27 -4.09
C ILE A 36 -8.99 6.74 -4.27
N ILE A 37 -9.20 8.04 -4.10
CA ILE A 37 -10.50 8.69 -4.14
C ILE A 37 -10.49 9.73 -5.26
N ASP A 38 -11.30 9.51 -6.29
CA ASP A 38 -11.49 10.48 -7.37
C ASP A 38 -12.47 11.57 -6.89
N ARG A 39 -12.01 12.82 -6.82
CA ARG A 39 -12.84 14.00 -6.52
C ARG A 39 -12.96 14.88 -7.76
N LEU A 40 -14.16 15.41 -7.99
CA LEU A 40 -14.44 16.36 -9.08
C LEU A 40 -13.93 15.87 -10.46
N GLY A 41 -14.00 14.57 -10.72
CA GLY A 41 -13.63 13.95 -12.00
C GLY A 41 -12.13 13.83 -12.30
N GLU A 42 -11.28 14.70 -11.74
CA GLU A 42 -9.86 14.79 -12.12
C GLU A 42 -8.88 14.72 -10.94
N VAL A 43 -9.30 15.07 -9.73
CA VAL A 43 -8.40 15.16 -8.57
C VAL A 43 -8.37 13.83 -7.82
N GLN A 44 -7.25 13.11 -7.89
CA GLN A 44 -7.03 11.91 -7.10
C GLN A 44 -6.44 12.23 -5.73
N THR A 45 -7.25 12.03 -4.69
CA THR A 45 -6.84 12.06 -3.27
C THR A 45 -6.71 10.65 -2.70
N GLY A 46 -6.27 10.52 -1.46
CA GLY A 46 -6.12 9.25 -0.76
C GLY A 46 -4.79 9.16 -0.03
N GLU A 47 -4.51 8.00 0.54
CA GLU A 47 -3.31 7.76 1.34
C GLU A 47 -2.70 6.41 1.03
N MET A 48 -1.43 6.25 1.42
CA MET A 48 -0.77 4.96 1.47
C MET A 48 0.10 4.92 2.71
N TYR A 49 -0.04 3.84 3.47
CA TYR A 49 0.86 3.53 4.57
C TYR A 49 1.10 2.02 4.60
N PHE A 50 2.23 1.61 5.16
CA PHE A 50 2.49 0.21 5.44
C PHE A 50 3.12 0.05 6.81
N TYR A 51 2.97 -1.17 7.31
CA TYR A 51 3.60 -1.65 8.52
C TYR A 51 4.41 -2.90 8.18
N PHE A 52 5.65 -2.97 8.65
CA PHE A 52 6.46 -4.18 8.52
C PHE A 52 6.97 -4.64 9.87
N MET A 53 7.14 -5.95 10.02
CA MET A 53 7.72 -6.58 11.20
C MET A 53 9.19 -6.89 10.93
N PRO A 54 10.15 -6.13 11.50
CA PRO A 54 11.57 -6.45 11.42
C PRO A 54 11.88 -7.89 11.80
N LYS A 55 12.87 -8.47 11.13
CA LYS A 55 13.35 -9.81 11.45
C LYS A 55 14.29 -9.74 12.65
N GLY A 56 13.92 -10.39 13.77
CA GLY A 56 14.76 -10.40 14.97
C GLY A 56 14.09 -11.04 16.18
N PHE A 57 14.90 -11.40 17.18
CA PHE A 57 14.46 -12.11 18.39
C PHE A 57 13.96 -11.17 19.51
N LEU A 58 14.38 -9.90 19.54
CA LEU A 58 14.08 -8.97 20.63
C LEU A 58 13.13 -7.86 20.14
N ARG A 59 11.99 -7.71 20.84
CA ARG A 59 10.96 -6.67 20.62
C ARG A 59 10.43 -6.59 19.18
N ARG A 60 9.62 -7.58 18.81
CA ARG A 60 8.84 -7.65 17.56
C ARG A 60 7.70 -6.63 17.59
N LYS A 61 8.00 -5.38 17.20
CA LYS A 61 6.99 -4.32 17.01
C LYS A 61 6.95 -3.96 15.54
N PHE A 62 5.74 -3.85 14.98
CA PHE A 62 5.54 -3.29 13.65
C PHE A 62 6.06 -1.86 13.58
N ILE A 63 6.75 -1.55 12.48
CA ILE A 63 7.26 -0.22 12.15
C ILE A 63 6.40 0.35 11.03
N ASN A 64 5.85 1.54 11.23
CA ASN A 64 5.14 2.27 10.19
C ASN A 64 6.13 2.92 9.20
N VAL A 65 5.75 3.01 7.92
CA VAL A 65 6.51 3.70 6.86
C VAL A 65 7.05 5.07 7.27
N TYR A 66 6.27 5.87 7.99
CA TYR A 66 6.67 7.23 8.38
C TYR A 66 7.70 7.25 9.52
N GLU A 67 7.89 6.14 10.24
CA GLU A 67 8.91 6.01 11.29
C GLU A 67 10.29 5.62 10.72
N VAL A 68 10.36 5.24 9.44
CA VAL A 68 11.58 4.72 8.82
C VAL A 68 12.71 5.77 8.76
N PRO A 69 12.50 7.01 8.30
CA PRO A 69 13.57 8.02 8.28
C PRO A 69 14.27 8.17 9.63
N ASP A 70 13.48 8.39 10.69
CA ASP A 70 14.00 8.59 12.05
C ASP A 70 14.69 7.36 12.62
N ARG A 71 14.12 6.16 12.43
CA ARG A 71 14.65 4.92 13.03
C ARG A 71 15.96 4.45 12.42
N TYR A 72 16.18 4.73 11.14
CA TYR A 72 17.34 4.23 10.40
C TYR A 72 18.29 5.34 9.97
N GLY A 73 18.03 6.61 10.34
CA GLY A 73 18.86 7.76 9.97
C GLY A 73 18.89 8.00 8.46
N ILE A 74 17.74 7.82 7.80
CA ILE A 74 17.59 8.02 6.35
C ILE A 74 17.04 9.43 6.11
N GLU A 75 17.52 10.10 5.06
CA GLU A 75 17.01 11.41 4.65
C GLU A 75 15.53 11.31 4.26
N GLU A 76 14.67 12.06 4.96
CA GLU A 76 13.22 11.94 4.87
C GLU A 76 12.70 12.30 3.48
N GLU A 77 13.20 13.35 2.84
CA GLU A 77 12.71 13.82 1.54
C GLU A 77 12.95 12.79 0.43
N GLU A 78 14.16 12.22 0.36
CA GLU A 78 14.55 11.16 -0.57
C GLU A 78 13.77 9.88 -0.31
N TYR A 79 13.63 9.49 0.95
CA TYR A 79 12.81 8.35 1.33
C TYR A 79 11.35 8.53 0.88
N MET A 80 10.77 9.69 1.14
CA MET A 80 9.39 10.00 0.78
C MET A 80 9.18 10.10 -0.74
N LYS A 81 10.20 10.43 -1.53
CA LYS A 81 10.16 10.30 -3.00
C LYS A 81 10.02 8.83 -3.42
N ALA A 82 10.73 7.91 -2.77
CA ALA A 82 10.59 6.47 -3.04
C ALA A 82 9.21 5.93 -2.64
N VAL A 83 8.69 6.34 -1.47
CA VAL A 83 7.33 6.01 -1.02
C VAL A 83 6.27 6.55 -1.98
N LYS A 84 6.41 7.79 -2.45
CA LYS A 84 5.52 8.38 -3.46
C LYS A 84 5.57 7.62 -4.79
N SER A 85 6.77 7.18 -5.20
CA SER A 85 6.94 6.34 -6.40
C SER A 85 6.24 4.99 -6.28
N LEU A 86 6.25 4.37 -5.09
CA LEU A 86 5.47 3.16 -4.80
C LEU A 86 3.96 3.42 -4.93
N TYR A 87 3.46 4.50 -4.34
CA TYR A 87 2.03 4.85 -4.43
C TYR A 87 1.60 5.13 -5.88
N ASN A 88 2.45 5.76 -6.69
CA ASN A 88 2.18 5.96 -8.12
C ASN A 88 2.04 4.63 -8.89
N SER A 89 2.86 3.62 -8.57
CA SER A 89 2.70 2.28 -9.15
C SER A 89 1.36 1.64 -8.77
N ILE A 90 0.86 1.88 -7.55
CA ILE A 90 -0.47 1.44 -7.11
C ILE A 90 -1.58 2.17 -7.86
N LYS A 91 -1.43 3.47 -8.14
CA LYS A 91 -2.37 4.21 -9.00
C LYS A 91 -2.41 3.64 -10.42
N MET A 92 -1.25 3.31 -10.99
CA MET A 92 -1.18 2.66 -12.30
C MET A 92 -1.88 1.28 -12.30
N LEU A 93 -1.71 0.51 -11.22
CA LEU A 93 -2.43 -0.76 -11.04
C LEU A 93 -3.94 -0.54 -11.05
N ARG A 94 -4.44 0.50 -10.38
CA ARG A 94 -5.86 0.85 -10.35
C ARG A 94 -6.40 1.05 -11.76
N GLU A 95 -5.73 1.87 -12.56
CA GLU A 95 -6.18 2.17 -13.91
C GLU A 95 -6.16 0.92 -14.81
N GLU A 96 -5.11 0.09 -14.73
CA GLU A 96 -5.03 -1.12 -15.57
C GLU A 96 -6.03 -2.21 -15.17
N VAL A 97 -6.27 -2.42 -13.87
CA VAL A 97 -7.32 -3.33 -13.40
C VAL A 97 -8.71 -2.82 -13.80
N SER A 98 -8.91 -1.50 -13.71
CA SER A 98 -10.18 -0.84 -14.04
C SER A 98 -10.59 -1.00 -15.51
N LYS A 99 -9.61 -1.08 -16.42
CA LYS A 99 -9.86 -1.35 -17.84
C LYS A 99 -10.47 -2.73 -18.08
N GLN A 100 -10.17 -3.71 -17.23
CA GLN A 100 -10.67 -5.08 -17.39
C GLN A 100 -12.06 -5.28 -16.81
N ASN A 101 -12.30 -4.71 -15.62
CA ASN A 101 -13.53 -4.93 -14.84
C ASN A 101 -14.54 -3.77 -14.97
N LYS A 102 -14.20 -2.71 -15.71
CA LYS A 102 -14.97 -1.46 -15.86
C LYS A 102 -15.32 -0.77 -14.53
N LYS A 103 -14.57 -1.04 -13.45
CA LYS A 103 -14.83 -0.48 -12.12
C LYS A 103 -13.52 -0.23 -11.36
N LYS A 104 -13.35 1.01 -10.90
CA LYS A 104 -12.22 1.35 -10.03
C LYS A 104 -12.47 0.88 -8.60
N TRP A 105 -11.52 0.16 -8.01
CA TRP A 105 -11.50 -0.12 -6.58
C TRP A 105 -11.18 1.16 -5.79
N SER A 106 -11.63 1.25 -4.54
CA SER A 106 -11.43 2.43 -3.69
C SER A 106 -10.21 2.28 -2.80
N ASN A 107 -9.95 1.07 -2.31
CA ASN A 107 -8.74 0.76 -1.58
C ASN A 107 -8.21 -0.64 -1.91
N ILE A 108 -6.95 -0.85 -1.56
CA ILE A 108 -6.22 -2.09 -1.77
C ILE A 108 -5.46 -2.42 -0.49
N THR A 109 -5.43 -3.71 -0.16
CA THR A 109 -4.50 -4.24 0.85
C THR A 109 -3.52 -5.18 0.17
N ILE A 110 -2.23 -4.94 0.38
CA ILE A 110 -1.16 -5.83 -0.05
C ILE A 110 -0.55 -6.43 1.22
N SER A 111 -0.49 -7.76 1.31
CA SER A 111 0.18 -8.46 2.39
C SER A 111 1.27 -9.34 1.85
N ILE A 112 2.42 -9.33 2.51
CA ILE A 112 3.53 -10.21 2.22
C ILE A 112 3.92 -10.93 3.50
N LYS A 113 3.74 -12.24 3.53
CA LYS A 113 4.05 -13.10 4.67
C LYS A 113 4.35 -14.49 4.17
N ASN A 114 5.35 -15.16 4.75
CA ASN A 114 5.74 -16.53 4.36
C ASN A 114 5.97 -16.67 2.85
N SER A 115 6.66 -15.70 2.25
CA SER A 115 6.94 -15.62 0.79
C SER A 115 5.71 -15.56 -0.12
N ARG A 116 4.53 -15.23 0.41
CA ARG A 116 3.30 -15.06 -0.37
C ARG A 116 2.99 -13.58 -0.51
N PHE A 117 2.92 -13.10 -1.74
CA PHE A 117 2.43 -11.76 -2.09
C PHE A 117 0.93 -11.86 -2.39
N LYS A 118 0.09 -11.29 -1.52
CA LYS A 118 -1.38 -11.30 -1.66
C LYS A 118 -1.89 -9.89 -1.86
N VAL A 119 -2.83 -9.74 -2.79
CA VAL A 119 -3.48 -8.47 -3.11
C VAL A 119 -4.99 -8.62 -2.94
N GLU A 120 -5.60 -7.71 -2.19
CA GLU A 120 -7.03 -7.65 -1.94
C GLU A 120 -7.55 -6.29 -2.42
N TYR A 121 -8.53 -6.31 -3.33
CA TYR A 121 -9.17 -5.11 -3.85
C TYR A 121 -10.53 -4.91 -3.18
N ASN A 122 -10.78 -3.72 -2.63
CA ASN A 122 -12.07 -3.37 -2.05
C ASN A 122 -12.71 -2.20 -2.81
N TYR A 123 -14.04 -2.16 -2.81
CA TYR A 123 -14.83 -1.18 -3.55
C TYR A 123 -15.75 -0.39 -2.61
N ASP A 124 -15.34 -0.26 -1.35
CA ASP A 124 -16.08 0.42 -0.30
C ASP A 124 -16.21 1.91 -0.63
N LYS A 125 -17.27 2.55 -0.16
CA LYS A 125 -17.41 3.99 -0.26
C LYS A 125 -16.53 4.63 0.82
N LEU A 126 -15.40 5.21 0.39
CA LEU A 126 -14.48 5.94 1.28
C LEU A 126 -14.81 7.43 1.41
N LEU A 127 -15.94 7.85 0.84
CA LEU A 127 -16.44 9.23 0.88
C LEU A 127 -17.50 9.33 1.99
N GLY A 128 -17.17 10.05 3.05
CA GLY A 128 -17.98 10.30 4.24
C GLY A 128 -17.29 11.27 5.20
N TYR A 129 -17.88 11.50 6.39
CA TYR A 129 -17.29 12.39 7.41
C TYR A 129 -15.89 11.91 7.85
N GLN A 130 -15.04 12.81 8.37
CA GLN A 130 -13.68 12.48 8.81
C GLN A 130 -13.61 11.28 9.77
N GLU A 131 -14.65 11.09 10.60
CA GLU A 131 -14.78 9.94 11.51
C GLU A 131 -14.76 8.59 10.77
N GLU A 132 -15.45 8.46 9.64
CA GLU A 132 -15.51 7.22 8.86
C GLU A 132 -14.13 6.81 8.32
N TYR A 133 -13.30 7.80 7.98
CA TYR A 133 -11.93 7.57 7.49
C TYR A 133 -10.99 7.12 8.63
N TYR A 134 -11.10 7.75 9.80
CA TYR A 134 -10.35 7.38 10.99
C TYR A 134 -10.73 5.97 11.47
N ASP A 135 -12.03 5.66 11.48
CA ASP A 135 -12.55 4.34 11.80
C ASP A 135 -12.05 3.28 10.83
N HIS A 136 -11.93 3.60 9.53
CA HIS A 136 -11.35 2.71 8.54
C HIS A 136 -9.88 2.37 8.84
N HIS A 137 -9.06 3.37 9.19
CA HIS A 137 -7.66 3.14 9.56
C HIS A 137 -7.53 2.25 10.81
N ILE A 138 -8.34 2.51 11.85
CA ILE A 138 -8.37 1.69 13.07
C ILE A 138 -8.84 0.27 12.76
N PHE A 139 -9.92 0.12 12.00
CA PHE A 139 -10.47 -1.17 11.61
C PHE A 139 -9.42 -1.98 10.84
N TRP A 140 -8.76 -1.37 9.87
CA TRP A 140 -7.72 -2.02 9.09
C TRP A 140 -6.58 -2.52 9.98
N ARG A 141 -6.08 -1.68 10.90
CA ARG A 141 -5.01 -2.04 11.86
C ARG A 141 -5.40 -3.10 12.89
N LYS A 142 -6.70 -3.26 13.17
CA LYS A 142 -7.19 -4.36 14.03
C LYS A 142 -7.28 -5.68 13.26
N LYS A 143 -7.50 -5.61 11.95
CA LYS A 143 -7.71 -6.77 11.08
C LYS A 143 -6.39 -7.38 10.56
N TYR A 144 -5.39 -6.54 10.27
CA TYR A 144 -4.08 -6.92 9.74
C TYR A 144 -2.99 -6.60 10.76
#